data_AF-A0A954FZ99-F1
#
_entry.id   AF-A0A954FZ99-F1
#
_cell.length_a   1.000
_cell.length_b   1.000
_cell.length_c   1.000
_cell.angle_alpha   90.00
_cell.angle_beta   90.00
_cell.angle_gamma   90.00
#
_symmetry.space_group_name_H-M   'P 1'
#
loop_
_entity.id
_entity.type
_entity.pdbx_description
1 polymer ?
#
loop_
_entity_poly.entity_id
_entity_poly.type
_entity_poly.pdbx_seq_one_letter_code
_entity_poly.pdbx_strand_id
1 'polypeptide(L)'
;MISAISQQELGWFTTRSRTAKVRSMREFAESEIIIPDGPFESRRLKCHRQPYTGLWFDAIDSGNWNRFVATGPTQSGKSLACFLVPLLYHLFEIGETVICGLPDMDMAQDKWREDILPVIEKSRYCDLMPSRGGGSRGGKVDAIRFLNGATLKFMSGGGGDKSRAGFTSRVLVISETDGMDKSGATSRESDKVTQLEARTRAYGSRKRIYLECTVSTQQGRTWQEYQNGTRSRILLPCPYCLHWVTPEREDLLGWQDAESQVAARDRGMFHCPDCKEAWSEQQRADANRECQLIHEGQQIDAQGETTGEACRTETLGFRWSAVNNMFLQSADIAADEWRASRSPDEENAEREMRQFVWCLPVLPSQWEETAITAEEITRRLAIWPQSVLPPNTRDLTAAIDLGKHLCHWIVVAWGLHAECHIVDYGRIEVASSDLG
;
A
#
# COMPACT_ATOMS: atom_id res chain seq x y z
N MET A 1 24.85 38.92 45.63
CA MET A 1 23.74 37.97 45.82
C MET A 1 22.77 38.16 44.67
N ILE A 2 22.56 37.13 43.85
CA ILE A 2 21.53 37.16 42.81
C ILE A 2 20.17 37.14 43.51
N SER A 3 19.25 38.04 43.13
CA SER A 3 17.93 38.10 43.77
C SER A 3 17.13 36.81 43.52
N ALA A 4 16.22 36.47 44.41
CA ALA A 4 15.35 35.29 44.25
C ALA A 4 14.54 35.34 42.94
N ILE A 5 14.13 36.55 42.52
CA ILE A 5 13.43 36.79 41.25
C ILE A 5 14.35 36.46 40.08
N SER A 6 15.61 36.92 40.11
CA SER A 6 16.57 36.65 39.05
C SER A 6 16.94 35.17 38.94
N GLN A 7 16.93 34.41 40.06
CA GLN A 7 17.08 32.94 40.00
C GLN A 7 15.85 32.26 39.38
N GLN A 8 14.65 32.75 39.66
CA GLN A 8 13.41 32.22 39.08
C GLN A 8 13.31 32.53 37.58
N GLU A 9 13.67 33.74 37.17
CA GLU A 9 13.75 34.14 35.76
C GLU A 9 14.84 33.40 35.00
N LEU A 10 16.01 33.19 35.61
CA LEU A 10 17.08 32.38 35.01
C LEU A 10 16.67 30.92 34.90
N GLY A 11 15.95 30.37 35.89
CA GLY A 11 15.40 29.02 35.85
C GLY A 11 14.34 28.85 34.76
N TRP A 12 13.45 29.83 34.61
CA TRP A 12 12.48 29.89 33.52
C TRP A 12 13.18 29.99 32.16
N PHE A 13 14.14 30.90 32.02
CA PHE A 13 14.90 31.10 30.80
C PHE A 13 15.67 29.83 30.43
N THR A 14 16.45 29.25 31.34
CA THR A 14 17.22 28.01 31.05
C THR A 14 16.33 26.82 30.74
N THR A 15 15.17 26.68 31.39
CA THR A 15 14.17 25.65 31.05
C THR A 15 13.59 25.87 29.65
N ARG A 16 13.33 27.12 29.26
CA ARG A 16 12.84 27.50 27.92
C ARG A 16 13.92 27.50 26.84
N SER A 17 15.18 27.67 27.24
CA SER A 17 16.36 27.74 26.36
C SER A 17 16.93 26.37 26.02
N ARG A 18 16.50 25.32 26.72
CA ARG A 18 16.81 23.94 26.34
C ARG A 18 16.06 23.62 25.05
N THR A 19 16.73 23.82 23.93
CA THR A 19 16.29 23.27 22.64
C THR A 19 16.31 21.75 22.76
N ALA A 20 15.13 21.14 22.84
CA ALA A 20 15.02 19.69 22.79
C ALA A 20 15.58 19.22 21.43
N LYS A 21 16.46 18.22 21.45
CA LYS A 21 16.90 17.55 20.23
C LYS A 21 15.66 16.92 19.58
N VAL A 22 15.47 17.17 18.29
CA VAL A 22 14.45 16.48 17.48
C VAL A 22 14.74 14.99 17.54
N ARG A 23 13.77 14.22 18.01
CA ARG A 23 13.85 12.75 18.07
C ARG A 23 13.77 12.15 16.68
N SER A 24 14.33 10.95 16.51
CA SER A 24 13.99 10.10 15.38
C SER A 24 12.48 9.79 15.36
N MET A 25 11.95 9.42 14.21
CA MET A 25 10.56 9.01 14.06
C MET A 25 10.25 7.79 14.92
N ARG A 26 11.20 6.85 15.06
CA ARG A 26 11.09 5.70 15.97
C ARG A 26 10.99 6.13 17.43
N GLU A 27 11.91 6.98 17.90
CA GLU A 27 11.90 7.47 19.28
C GLU A 27 10.63 8.25 19.59
N PHE A 28 10.18 9.11 18.67
CA PHE A 28 8.89 9.81 18.76
C PHE A 28 7.73 8.81 18.89
N ALA A 29 7.65 7.84 17.97
CA ALA A 29 6.57 6.86 17.94
C ALA A 29 6.50 6.08 19.26
N GLU A 30 7.64 5.57 19.75
CA GLU A 30 7.69 4.76 20.95
C GLU A 30 7.48 5.52 22.28
N SER A 31 7.64 6.85 22.26
CA SER A 31 7.51 7.69 23.45
C SER A 31 6.17 8.40 23.55
N GLU A 32 5.58 8.80 22.42
CA GLU A 32 4.37 9.65 22.38
C GLU A 32 3.10 8.90 21.95
N ILE A 33 3.21 7.86 21.13
CA ILE A 33 2.04 7.24 20.53
C ILE A 33 1.46 6.21 21.49
N ILE A 34 0.26 6.49 21.98
CA ILE A 34 -0.59 5.55 22.70
C ILE A 34 -1.59 4.97 21.70
N ILE A 35 -1.64 3.63 21.64
CA ILE A 35 -2.47 2.91 20.69
C ILE A 35 -3.95 3.21 20.99
N PRO A 36 -4.72 3.70 19.99
CA PRO A 36 -6.07 4.20 20.22
C PRO A 36 -7.06 3.08 20.50
N ASP A 37 -6.93 1.94 19.85
CA ASP A 37 -7.87 0.81 19.84
C ASP A 37 -7.17 -0.56 19.67
N GLY A 38 -7.96 -1.62 19.53
CA GLY A 38 -7.48 -2.97 19.20
C GLY A 38 -6.78 -3.71 20.36
N PRO A 39 -6.08 -4.82 20.08
CA PRO A 39 -5.54 -5.73 21.10
C PRO A 39 -4.52 -5.09 22.07
N PHE A 40 -3.96 -3.94 21.70
CA PHE A 40 -2.96 -3.22 22.49
C PHE A 40 -3.43 -1.81 22.88
N GLU A 41 -4.74 -1.56 22.89
CA GLU A 41 -5.33 -0.29 23.30
C GLU A 41 -4.70 0.25 24.59
N SER A 42 -4.48 1.56 24.63
CA SER A 42 -3.93 2.30 25.78
C SER A 42 -2.50 1.93 26.16
N ARG A 43 -1.84 1.05 25.41
CA ARG A 43 -0.39 0.80 25.53
C ARG A 43 0.37 1.73 24.61
N ARG A 44 1.61 2.06 24.98
CA ARG A 44 2.53 2.74 24.08
C ARG A 44 2.87 1.87 22.88
N LEU A 45 2.97 2.46 21.70
CA LEU A 45 3.54 1.82 20.52
C LEU A 45 4.95 1.33 20.86
N LYS A 46 5.25 0.08 20.51
CA LYS A 46 6.58 -0.50 20.62
C LYS A 46 6.90 -1.30 19.37
N CYS A 47 8.00 -0.96 18.72
CA CYS A 47 8.39 -1.56 17.46
C CYS A 47 8.64 -3.06 17.62
N HIS A 48 9.11 -3.53 18.79
CA HIS A 48 9.29 -4.97 19.02
C HIS A 48 7.99 -5.80 18.93
N ARG A 49 6.80 -5.18 19.03
CA ARG A 49 5.51 -5.88 18.85
C ARG A 49 5.15 -6.07 17.39
N GLN A 50 5.61 -5.18 16.52
CA GLN A 50 5.46 -5.24 15.06
C GLN A 50 6.78 -4.78 14.43
N PRO A 51 7.81 -5.64 14.37
CA PRO A 51 9.19 -5.23 14.06
C PRO A 51 9.37 -4.47 12.76
N TYR A 52 8.55 -4.75 11.74
CA TYR A 52 8.57 -4.02 10.47
C TYR A 52 8.42 -2.49 10.66
N THR A 53 7.69 -2.05 11.68
CA THR A 53 7.48 -0.61 11.97
C THR A 53 8.80 0.07 12.31
N GLY A 54 9.69 -0.62 13.02
CA GLY A 54 11.02 -0.13 13.32
C GLY A 54 11.85 0.06 12.04
N LEU A 55 11.84 -0.92 11.15
CA LEU A 55 12.56 -0.84 9.87
C LEU A 55 12.04 0.32 9.01
N TRP A 56 10.72 0.51 8.99
CA TRP A 56 10.07 1.62 8.28
C TRP A 56 10.53 2.99 8.80
N PHE A 57 10.51 3.20 10.12
CA PHE A 57 10.93 4.47 10.71
C PHE A 57 12.42 4.77 10.46
N ASP A 58 13.29 3.76 10.62
CA ASP A 58 14.72 3.94 10.40
C ASP A 58 15.04 4.25 8.93
N ALA A 59 14.33 3.60 8.00
CA ALA A 59 14.48 3.87 6.58
C ALA A 59 14.05 5.31 6.21
N ILE A 60 13.00 5.85 6.83
CA ILE A 60 12.60 7.25 6.67
C ILE A 60 13.68 8.20 7.21
N ASP A 61 14.20 7.91 8.40
CA ASP A 61 15.17 8.75 9.09
C ASP A 61 16.58 8.70 8.48
N SER A 62 16.87 7.68 7.65
CA SER A 62 18.14 7.56 6.91
C SER A 62 18.43 8.79 6.03
N GLY A 63 17.38 9.49 5.57
CA GLY A 63 17.49 10.65 4.69
C GLY A 63 17.75 10.33 3.21
N ASN A 64 17.84 9.04 2.84
CA ASN A 64 18.14 8.60 1.47
C ASN A 64 16.99 8.86 0.48
N TRP A 65 15.74 8.94 0.97
CA TRP A 65 14.55 9.13 0.15
C TRP A 65 13.74 10.35 0.59
N ASN A 66 12.94 10.86 -0.33
CA ASN A 66 12.02 11.97 -0.09
C ASN A 66 10.55 11.58 -0.34
N ARG A 67 10.34 10.36 -0.83
CA ARG A 67 9.06 9.74 -1.14
C ARG A 67 9.04 8.33 -0.56
N PHE A 68 7.95 7.96 0.08
CA PHE A 68 7.81 6.73 0.83
C PHE A 68 6.46 6.10 0.50
N VAL A 69 6.45 4.87 0.03
CA VAL A 69 5.25 4.08 -0.18
C VAL A 69 5.31 2.83 0.68
N ALA A 70 4.26 2.60 1.44
CA ALA A 70 4.11 1.45 2.31
C ALA A 70 2.88 0.64 1.93
N THR A 71 3.03 -0.67 1.82
CA THR A 71 1.92 -1.60 1.64
C THR A 71 2.17 -2.89 2.41
N GLY A 72 1.10 -3.44 2.96
CA GLY A 72 1.15 -4.64 3.78
C GLY A 72 -0.25 -5.17 4.06
N PRO A 73 -0.34 -6.29 4.81
CA PRO A 73 -1.62 -6.92 5.13
C PRO A 73 -2.55 -5.96 5.89
N THR A 74 -3.86 -6.18 5.78
CA THR A 74 -4.82 -5.49 6.65
C THR A 74 -4.59 -5.89 8.10
N GLN A 75 -5.00 -5.02 9.03
CA GLN A 75 -4.86 -5.26 10.47
C GLN A 75 -3.42 -5.61 10.91
N SER A 76 -2.40 -5.04 10.25
CA SER A 76 -0.99 -5.21 10.63
C SER A 76 -0.41 -4.02 11.41
N GLY A 77 -1.19 -2.95 11.63
CA GLY A 77 -0.72 -1.68 12.20
C GLY A 77 -0.28 -0.65 11.15
N LYS A 78 -0.50 -0.95 9.86
CA LYS A 78 -0.19 -0.14 8.69
C LYS A 78 -0.62 1.34 8.81
N SER A 79 -1.91 1.60 9.07
CA SER A 79 -2.40 2.99 9.15
C SER A 79 -1.82 3.75 10.34
N LEU A 80 -1.54 3.08 11.47
CA LEU A 80 -0.89 3.71 12.61
C LEU A 80 0.56 4.09 12.28
N ALA A 81 1.35 3.14 11.77
CA ALA A 81 2.79 3.31 11.55
C ALA A 81 3.14 4.11 10.29
N CYS A 82 2.41 3.91 9.18
CA CYS A 82 2.77 4.47 7.88
C CYS A 82 1.98 5.74 7.52
N PHE A 83 0.85 6.00 8.20
CA PHE A 83 0.02 7.19 7.98
C PHE A 83 0.00 8.13 9.22
N LEU A 84 -0.45 7.65 10.39
CA LEU A 84 -0.57 8.50 11.59
C LEU A 84 0.78 8.96 12.13
N VAL A 85 1.75 8.06 12.31
CA VAL A 85 3.06 8.42 12.90
C VAL A 85 3.78 9.50 12.09
N PRO A 86 3.96 9.40 10.76
CA PRO A 86 4.58 10.47 9.98
C PRO A 86 3.82 11.79 10.08
N LEU A 87 2.48 11.74 10.03
CA LEU A 87 1.62 12.91 10.16
C LEU A 87 1.84 13.62 11.49
N LEU A 88 1.81 12.90 12.61
CA LEU A 88 1.99 13.46 13.95
C LEU A 88 3.43 13.90 14.22
N TYR A 89 4.41 13.17 13.70
CA TYR A 89 5.83 13.52 13.80
C TYR A 89 6.08 14.90 13.18
N HIS A 90 5.60 15.12 11.96
CA HIS A 90 5.76 16.41 11.29
C HIS A 90 4.98 17.54 11.98
N LEU A 91 3.74 17.28 12.43
CA LEU A 91 2.93 18.28 13.12
C LEU A 91 3.49 18.71 14.48
N PHE A 92 4.06 17.77 15.25
CA PHE A 92 4.34 18.00 16.67
C PHE A 92 5.79 17.88 17.08
N GLU A 93 6.58 16.99 16.45
CA GLU A 93 8.02 16.91 16.71
C GLU A 93 8.77 17.96 15.89
N ILE A 94 8.46 18.07 14.60
CA ILE A 94 9.06 19.07 13.71
C ILE A 94 8.36 20.42 13.81
N GLY A 95 7.04 20.43 14.04
CA GLY A 95 6.26 21.66 14.15
C GLY A 95 5.95 22.32 12.81
N GLU A 96 5.74 21.52 11.75
CA GLU A 96 5.46 22.02 10.41
C GLU A 96 4.07 21.59 9.90
N THR A 97 3.65 22.28 8.85
CA THR A 97 2.36 22.03 8.21
C THR A 97 2.35 20.71 7.44
N VAL A 98 1.25 19.96 7.51
CA VAL A 98 1.05 18.68 6.81
C VAL A 98 -0.21 18.74 5.96
N ILE A 99 -0.12 18.32 4.70
CA ILE A 99 -1.29 18.02 3.88
C ILE A 99 -1.65 16.54 4.08
N CYS A 100 -2.89 16.27 4.47
CA CYS A 100 -3.48 14.94 4.56
C CYS A 100 -4.39 14.71 3.35
N GLY A 101 -3.97 13.83 2.44
CA GLY A 101 -4.70 13.45 1.24
C GLY A 101 -5.55 12.21 1.48
N LEU A 102 -6.84 12.30 1.13
CA LEU A 102 -7.80 11.20 1.26
C LEU A 102 -8.73 11.14 0.04
N PRO A 103 -9.36 9.99 -0.29
CA PRO A 103 -10.30 9.88 -1.40
C PRO A 103 -11.41 10.93 -1.41
N ASP A 104 -12.03 11.19 -0.26
CA ASP A 104 -13.12 12.16 -0.08
C ASP A 104 -13.07 12.84 1.30
N MET A 105 -13.92 13.85 1.49
CA MET A 105 -13.94 14.66 2.72
C MET A 105 -14.75 14.02 3.86
N ASP A 106 -15.63 13.07 3.57
CA ASP A 106 -16.36 12.36 4.63
C ASP A 106 -15.38 11.41 5.33
N MET A 107 -14.55 10.71 4.55
CA MET A 107 -13.42 9.95 5.07
C MET A 107 -12.42 10.82 5.85
N ALA A 108 -12.22 12.09 5.47
CA ALA A 108 -11.39 13.01 6.24
C ALA A 108 -11.96 13.33 7.62
N GLN A 109 -13.29 13.46 7.72
CA GLN A 109 -13.96 13.67 8.99
C GLN A 109 -13.88 12.42 9.88
N ASP A 110 -14.04 11.23 9.31
CA ASP A 110 -13.93 9.97 10.03
C ASP A 110 -12.49 9.71 10.49
N LYS A 111 -11.49 9.85 9.60
CA LYS A 111 -10.07 9.74 9.96
C LYS A 111 -9.66 10.73 11.04
N TRP A 112 -10.20 11.95 11.01
CA TRP A 112 -9.94 12.90 12.09
C TRP A 112 -10.51 12.42 13.43
N ARG A 113 -11.78 12.01 13.46
CA ARG A 113 -12.50 11.69 14.70
C ARG A 113 -12.07 10.36 15.32
N GLU A 114 -11.88 9.35 14.50
CA GLU A 114 -11.69 7.96 14.94
C GLU A 114 -10.21 7.59 15.02
N ASP A 115 -9.35 8.15 14.16
CA ASP A 115 -7.93 7.75 14.11
C ASP A 115 -7.00 8.83 14.71
N ILE A 116 -7.08 10.07 14.21
CA ILE A 116 -6.08 11.11 14.51
C ILE A 116 -6.32 11.75 15.89
N LEU A 117 -7.53 12.24 16.15
CA LEU A 117 -7.86 12.95 17.38
C LEU A 117 -7.62 12.10 18.63
N PRO A 118 -8.04 10.82 18.71
CA PRO A 118 -7.84 10.02 19.91
C PRO A 118 -6.36 9.81 20.26
N VAL A 119 -5.49 9.71 19.25
CA VAL A 119 -4.03 9.58 19.47
C VAL A 119 -3.45 10.90 20.00
N ILE A 120 -3.90 12.04 19.50
CA ILE A 120 -3.47 13.36 20.00
C ILE A 120 -3.91 13.55 21.45
N GLU A 121 -5.17 13.26 21.76
CA GLU A 121 -5.75 13.42 23.11
C GLU A 121 -5.06 12.55 24.16
N LYS A 122 -4.60 11.35 23.77
CA LYS A 122 -3.83 10.45 24.64
C LYS A 122 -2.34 10.82 24.75
N SER A 123 -1.83 11.71 23.90
CA SER A 123 -0.42 12.14 23.90
C SER A 123 -0.20 13.42 24.72
N ARG A 124 1.06 13.82 24.93
CA ARG A 124 1.38 15.12 25.54
C ARG A 124 0.96 16.32 24.69
N TYR A 125 0.58 16.10 23.43
CA TYR A 125 0.23 17.15 22.48
C TYR A 125 -1.26 17.53 22.54
N CYS A 126 -2.04 16.92 23.45
CA CYS A 126 -3.42 17.32 23.72
C CYS A 126 -3.52 18.83 24.06
N ASP A 127 -2.52 19.37 24.76
CA ASP A 127 -2.44 20.80 25.10
C ASP A 127 -2.18 21.71 23.89
N LEU A 128 -1.82 21.16 22.73
CA LEU A 128 -1.63 21.91 21.48
C LEU A 128 -2.90 21.98 20.63
N MET A 129 -3.98 21.35 21.07
CA MET A 129 -5.26 21.39 20.37
C MET A 129 -5.83 22.82 20.30
N PRO A 130 -6.44 23.23 19.17
CA PRO A 130 -7.10 24.51 19.08
C PRO A 130 -8.27 24.62 20.06
N SER A 131 -8.45 25.78 20.67
CA SER A 131 -9.60 26.07 21.55
C SER A 131 -10.86 26.54 20.78
N ARG A 132 -10.71 26.91 19.50
CA ARG A 132 -11.79 27.37 18.59
C ARG A 132 -11.46 26.98 17.14
N GLY A 133 -12.50 26.73 16.32
CA GLY A 133 -12.36 26.44 14.87
C GLY A 133 -12.59 24.97 14.50
N GLY A 134 -12.16 24.58 13.29
CA GLY A 134 -12.17 23.18 12.85
C GLY A 134 -11.36 22.31 13.82
N GLY A 135 -11.91 21.16 14.21
CA GLY A 135 -11.28 20.24 15.16
C GLY A 135 -11.53 20.54 16.64
N SER A 136 -12.08 21.70 17.04
CA SER A 136 -12.29 22.04 18.46
C SER A 136 -13.73 21.85 18.96
N ARG A 137 -14.70 21.54 18.08
CA ARG A 137 -16.16 21.50 18.38
C ARG A 137 -17.04 20.90 17.26
N GLY A 138 -16.53 19.92 16.50
CA GLY A 138 -17.34 19.20 15.49
C GLY A 138 -17.69 19.97 14.21
N GLY A 139 -17.05 21.11 13.93
CA GLY A 139 -17.17 21.81 12.64
C GLY A 139 -16.45 21.08 11.49
N LYS A 140 -16.78 21.42 10.24
CA LYS A 140 -16.18 20.81 9.03
C LYS A 140 -14.65 20.86 9.09
N VAL A 141 -14.02 19.69 8.99
CA VAL A 141 -12.57 19.51 9.17
C VAL A 141 -11.85 19.78 7.85
N ASP A 142 -11.76 21.04 7.46
CA ASP A 142 -10.99 21.45 6.27
C ASP A 142 -9.52 21.71 6.63
N ALA A 143 -9.27 22.34 7.77
CA ALA A 143 -7.95 22.55 8.32
C ALA A 143 -8.00 22.65 9.85
N ILE A 144 -6.94 22.20 10.51
CA ILE A 144 -6.77 22.28 11.96
C ILE A 144 -5.45 22.96 12.23
N ARG A 145 -5.50 24.11 12.89
CA ARG A 145 -4.32 24.88 13.27
C ARG A 145 -4.02 24.65 14.75
N PHE A 146 -2.89 24.02 15.04
CA PHE A 146 -2.46 23.72 16.39
C PHE A 146 -1.77 24.94 17.03
N LEU A 147 -1.70 24.95 18.36
CA LEU A 147 -1.13 26.07 19.12
C LEU A 147 0.39 26.24 18.92
N ASN A 148 1.08 25.20 18.44
CA ASN A 148 2.48 25.30 18.03
C ASN A 148 2.68 25.99 16.66
N GLY A 149 1.60 26.40 15.99
CA GLY A 149 1.63 27.05 14.68
C GLY A 149 1.55 26.10 13.48
N ALA A 150 1.71 24.78 13.69
CA ALA A 150 1.53 23.78 12.66
C ALA A 150 0.06 23.70 12.21
N THR A 151 -0.16 23.31 10.96
CA THR A 151 -1.50 23.13 10.40
C THR A 151 -1.63 21.77 9.75
N LEU A 152 -2.67 21.01 10.11
CA LEU A 152 -3.11 19.83 9.38
C LEU A 152 -4.19 20.26 8.38
N LYS A 153 -3.89 20.18 7.08
CA LYS A 153 -4.81 20.52 6.00
C LYS A 153 -5.34 19.25 5.36
N PHE A 154 -6.65 19.04 5.36
CA PHE A 154 -7.26 17.92 4.64
C PHE A 154 -7.52 18.32 3.18
N MET A 155 -7.23 17.41 2.25
CA MET A 155 -7.46 17.60 0.83
C MET A 155 -8.00 16.30 0.23
N SER A 156 -9.16 16.37 -0.41
CA SER A 156 -9.79 15.21 -1.02
C SER A 156 -9.40 15.02 -2.50
N GLY A 157 -9.33 13.75 -2.91
CA GLY A 157 -9.36 13.35 -4.32
C GLY A 157 -10.71 13.63 -5.00
N GLY A 158 -11.80 13.73 -4.24
CA GLY A 158 -13.13 14.20 -4.67
C GLY A 158 -13.23 15.73 -4.75
N GLY A 159 -14.12 16.25 -5.61
CA GLY A 159 -14.33 17.68 -5.84
C GLY A 159 -13.60 18.26 -7.06
N GLY A 160 -13.92 19.49 -7.46
CA GLY A 160 -13.29 20.16 -8.61
C GLY A 160 -11.86 20.62 -8.33
N ASP A 161 -11.01 20.72 -9.35
CA ASP A 161 -9.55 20.96 -9.26
C ASP A 161 -9.15 22.15 -8.37
N LYS A 162 -10.03 23.15 -8.22
CA LYS A 162 -9.84 24.30 -7.32
C LYS A 162 -9.71 23.92 -5.84
N SER A 163 -10.34 22.84 -5.37
CA SER A 163 -10.18 22.38 -3.98
C SER A 163 -8.79 21.80 -3.70
N ARG A 164 -8.08 21.35 -4.75
CA ARG A 164 -6.73 20.79 -4.68
C ARG A 164 -5.61 21.80 -4.93
N ALA A 165 -5.94 23.05 -5.29
CA ALA A 165 -4.94 24.06 -5.68
C ALA A 165 -4.50 25.02 -4.56
N GLY A 166 -5.27 25.13 -3.47
CA GLY A 166 -5.19 26.26 -2.53
C GLY A 166 -4.14 26.20 -1.41
N PHE A 167 -3.27 25.18 -1.36
CA PHE A 167 -2.36 25.00 -0.23
C PHE A 167 -1.01 24.40 -0.67
N THR A 168 0.09 24.83 -0.06
CA THR A 168 1.46 24.37 -0.37
C THR A 168 2.12 23.93 0.92
N SER A 169 2.74 22.76 0.94
CA SER A 169 3.46 22.25 2.10
C SER A 169 4.62 21.35 1.68
N ARG A 170 5.64 21.24 2.54
CA ARG A 170 6.76 20.31 2.36
C ARG A 170 6.32 18.86 2.53
N VAL A 171 5.33 18.63 3.39
CA VAL A 171 4.89 17.29 3.80
C VAL A 171 3.49 17.01 3.26
N LEU A 172 3.37 15.87 2.58
CA LEU A 172 2.12 15.30 2.08
C LEU A 172 2.02 13.86 2.56
N VAL A 173 0.94 13.52 3.25
CA VAL A 173 0.65 12.15 3.72
C VAL A 173 -0.68 11.73 3.11
N ILE A 174 -0.69 10.63 2.37
CA ILE A 174 -1.86 10.11 1.65
C ILE A 174 -2.18 8.71 2.18
N SER A 175 -3.42 8.51 2.60
CA SER A 175 -3.99 7.19 2.95
C SER A 175 -5.02 6.77 1.91
N GLU A 176 -5.21 5.46 1.75
CA GLU A 176 -6.10 4.90 0.74
C GLU A 176 -5.73 5.36 -0.69
N THR A 177 -4.43 5.33 -0.97
CA THR A 177 -3.83 5.85 -2.21
C THR A 177 -4.52 5.30 -3.46
N ASP A 178 -4.76 3.98 -3.53
CA ASP A 178 -5.36 3.34 -4.70
C ASP A 178 -6.83 3.76 -4.94
N GLY A 179 -7.52 4.24 -3.88
CA GLY A 179 -8.84 4.86 -3.99
C GLY A 179 -8.84 6.20 -4.75
N MET A 180 -7.65 6.77 -5.02
CA MET A 180 -7.45 8.03 -5.75
C MET A 180 -6.88 7.85 -7.16
N ASP A 181 -6.68 6.62 -7.63
CA ASP A 181 -6.00 6.34 -8.90
C ASP A 181 -6.79 6.70 -10.16
N LYS A 182 -8.13 6.78 -10.05
CA LYS A 182 -8.98 7.07 -11.21
C LYS A 182 -8.98 8.56 -11.52
N SER A 183 -8.45 8.92 -12.69
CA SER A 183 -8.80 10.14 -13.41
C SER A 183 -10.30 10.08 -13.71
N GLY A 184 -11.10 11.00 -13.15
CA GLY A 184 -12.51 11.08 -13.52
C GLY A 184 -12.61 11.39 -15.03
N ALA A 185 -13.55 10.76 -15.74
CA ALA A 185 -13.79 11.00 -17.18
C ALA A 185 -14.04 12.48 -17.54
N THR A 186 -14.29 13.33 -16.54
CA THR A 186 -14.52 14.78 -16.66
C THR A 186 -13.31 15.64 -16.28
N SER A 187 -12.19 15.07 -15.84
CA SER A 187 -11.00 15.83 -15.45
C SER A 187 -10.07 16.05 -16.65
N ARG A 188 -9.69 17.32 -16.87
CA ARG A 188 -8.69 17.73 -17.87
C ARG A 188 -7.26 17.71 -17.31
N GLU A 189 -7.07 17.28 -16.06
CA GLU A 189 -5.80 17.30 -15.33
C GLU A 189 -5.20 15.88 -15.13
N SER A 190 -3.97 15.81 -14.61
CA SER A 190 -3.29 14.57 -14.22
C SER A 190 -4.06 13.80 -13.14
N ASP A 191 -3.67 12.56 -12.83
CA ASP A 191 -4.27 11.78 -11.74
C ASP A 191 -4.25 12.55 -10.39
N LYS A 192 -5.20 12.23 -9.52
CA LYS A 192 -5.49 13.01 -8.29
C LYS A 192 -4.30 13.06 -7.34
N VAL A 193 -3.54 11.96 -7.24
CA VAL A 193 -2.33 11.89 -6.41
C VAL A 193 -1.28 12.87 -6.93
N THR A 194 -1.03 12.90 -8.24
CA THR A 194 -0.11 13.85 -8.88
C THR A 194 -0.51 15.32 -8.63
N GLN A 195 -1.81 15.62 -8.58
CA GLN A 195 -2.29 16.98 -8.27
C GLN A 195 -1.97 17.41 -6.83
N LEU A 196 -2.11 16.49 -5.86
CA LEU A 196 -1.72 16.72 -4.46
C LEU A 196 -0.20 16.86 -4.33
N GLU A 197 0.58 16.05 -5.03
CA GLU A 197 2.04 16.14 -5.03
C GLU A 197 2.56 17.46 -5.56
N ALA A 198 1.86 18.05 -6.53
CA ALA A 198 2.20 19.36 -7.07
C ALA A 198 2.29 20.44 -5.98
N ARG A 199 1.60 20.25 -4.84
CA ARG A 199 1.65 21.14 -3.67
C ARG A 199 2.96 21.11 -2.90
N THR A 200 3.83 20.14 -3.20
CA THR A 200 5.16 19.98 -2.57
C THR A 200 6.31 20.47 -3.46
N ARG A 201 6.04 20.80 -4.73
CA ARG A 201 7.08 21.08 -5.76
C ARG A 201 8.08 22.16 -5.35
N ALA A 202 7.62 23.22 -4.68
CA ALA A 202 8.47 24.33 -4.24
C ALA A 202 9.59 23.92 -3.25
N TYR A 203 9.48 22.74 -2.64
CA TYR A 203 10.46 22.24 -1.67
C TYR A 203 11.57 21.37 -2.28
N GLY A 204 11.49 21.04 -3.57
CA GLY A 204 12.52 20.24 -4.26
C GLY A 204 12.77 18.91 -3.55
N SER A 205 14.05 18.55 -3.36
CA SER A 205 14.47 17.32 -2.65
C SER A 205 14.11 17.30 -1.16
N ARG A 206 13.74 18.44 -0.56
CA ARG A 206 13.35 18.53 0.85
C ARG A 206 11.91 18.11 1.11
N LYS A 207 11.10 17.89 0.07
CA LYS A 207 9.72 17.39 0.22
C LYS A 207 9.71 16.05 0.96
N ARG A 208 8.58 15.71 1.57
CA ARG A 208 8.31 14.40 2.19
C ARG A 208 6.94 13.97 1.73
N ILE A 209 6.85 12.91 0.93
CA ILE A 209 5.58 12.37 0.46
C ILE A 209 5.44 10.94 0.99
N TYR A 210 4.38 10.69 1.75
CA TYR A 210 4.06 9.38 2.31
C TYR A 210 2.79 8.87 1.66
N LEU A 211 2.84 7.65 1.12
CA LEU A 211 1.73 6.96 0.48
C LEU A 211 1.52 5.63 1.20
N GLU A 212 0.27 5.35 1.53
CA GLU A 212 -0.12 4.13 2.20
C GLU A 212 -1.41 3.61 1.54
N CYS A 213 -1.42 2.34 1.13
CA CYS A 213 -2.65 1.61 0.85
C CYS A 213 -2.43 0.10 0.98
N THR A 214 -3.53 -0.63 1.16
CA THR A 214 -3.53 -2.08 0.86
C THR A 214 -3.46 -2.26 -0.65
N VAL A 215 -2.64 -3.21 -1.12
CA VAL A 215 -2.48 -3.44 -2.56
C VAL A 215 -3.80 -3.82 -3.21
N SER A 216 -4.10 -3.22 -4.37
CA SER A 216 -5.30 -3.53 -5.15
C SER A 216 -4.99 -4.46 -6.34
N THR A 217 -4.49 -3.90 -7.44
CA THR A 217 -4.15 -4.60 -8.69
C THR A 217 -2.71 -4.30 -9.08
N GLN A 218 -2.21 -4.96 -10.13
CA GLN A 218 -0.87 -4.69 -10.65
C GLN A 218 -0.74 -3.25 -11.17
N GLN A 219 -1.82 -2.63 -11.63
CA GLN A 219 -1.85 -1.25 -12.14
C GLN A 219 -2.14 -0.22 -11.04
N GLY A 220 -2.48 -0.66 -9.82
CA GLY A 220 -2.71 0.23 -8.68
C GLY A 220 -1.46 1.06 -8.34
N ARG A 221 -1.66 2.31 -7.97
CA ARG A 221 -0.60 3.30 -7.74
C ARG A 221 0.35 2.83 -6.66
N THR A 222 -0.15 2.29 -5.56
CA THR A 222 0.69 1.80 -4.45
C THR A 222 1.65 0.71 -4.94
N TRP A 223 1.16 -0.23 -5.75
CA TRP A 223 1.99 -1.28 -6.33
C TRP A 223 3.01 -0.72 -7.32
N GLN A 224 2.59 0.19 -8.20
CA GLN A 224 3.49 0.84 -9.16
C GLN A 224 4.59 1.66 -8.47
N GLU A 225 4.27 2.38 -7.41
CA GLU A 225 5.26 3.13 -6.61
C GLU A 225 6.23 2.19 -5.89
N TYR A 226 5.75 1.05 -5.38
CA TYR A 226 6.62 0.03 -4.81
C TYR A 226 7.59 -0.54 -5.86
N GLN A 227 7.07 -0.91 -7.04
CA GLN A 227 7.85 -1.50 -8.13
C GLN A 227 8.87 -0.54 -8.73
N ASN A 228 8.53 0.75 -8.85
CA ASN A 228 9.44 1.80 -9.34
C ASN A 228 10.33 2.41 -8.24
N GLY A 229 10.12 2.00 -6.99
CA GLY A 229 10.93 2.39 -5.83
C GLY A 229 12.03 1.38 -5.53
N THR A 230 12.45 1.35 -4.27
CA THR A 230 13.50 0.44 -3.77
C THR A 230 13.13 -1.03 -3.74
N ARG A 231 11.86 -1.39 -3.94
CA ARG A 231 11.34 -2.76 -3.84
C ARG A 231 11.87 -3.50 -2.60
N SER A 232 11.81 -2.81 -1.46
CA SER A 232 12.44 -3.27 -0.22
C SER A 232 11.73 -4.51 0.31
N ARG A 233 12.53 -5.45 0.82
CA ARG A 233 12.06 -6.70 1.44
C ARG A 233 12.63 -6.84 2.85
N ILE A 234 11.85 -7.45 3.72
CA ILE A 234 12.25 -7.75 5.09
C ILE A 234 12.78 -9.17 5.12
N LEU A 235 14.07 -9.31 5.41
CA LEU A 235 14.73 -10.61 5.53
C LEU A 235 14.74 -11.05 6.99
N LEU A 236 14.50 -12.34 7.18
CA LEU A 236 14.38 -13.01 8.47
C LEU A 236 15.51 -14.03 8.60
N PRO A 237 16.29 -14.04 9.68
CA PRO A 237 17.30 -15.07 9.90
C PRO A 237 16.61 -16.39 10.23
N CYS A 238 16.90 -17.44 9.45
CA CYS A 238 16.36 -18.76 9.72
C CYS A 238 17.08 -19.41 10.92
N PRO A 239 16.37 -19.90 11.95
CA PRO A 239 17.00 -20.52 13.13
C PRO A 239 17.63 -21.89 12.85
N TYR A 240 17.42 -22.46 11.64
CA TYR A 240 17.91 -23.79 11.27
C TYR A 240 19.10 -23.72 10.31
N CYS A 241 18.97 -23.03 9.17
CA CYS A 241 20.06 -22.91 8.19
C CYS A 241 20.89 -21.63 8.31
N LEU A 242 20.50 -20.68 9.17
CA LEU A 242 21.16 -19.38 9.36
C LEU A 242 21.21 -18.49 8.13
N HIS A 243 20.52 -18.86 7.04
CA HIS A 243 20.32 -17.98 5.90
C HIS A 243 19.27 -16.92 6.22
N TRP A 244 19.40 -15.78 5.55
CA TRP A 244 18.40 -14.72 5.57
C TRP A 244 17.37 -14.97 4.47
N VAL A 245 16.12 -15.16 4.87
CA VAL A 245 15.05 -15.60 3.98
C VAL A 245 13.85 -14.67 4.02
N THR A 246 13.01 -14.72 2.98
CA THR A 246 11.75 -13.99 2.89
C THR A 246 10.60 -14.98 2.66
N PRO A 247 10.09 -15.67 3.70
CA PRO A 247 8.97 -16.59 3.53
C PRO A 247 7.73 -15.85 3.01
N GLU A 248 7.09 -16.39 1.99
CA GLU A 248 5.87 -15.84 1.37
C GLU A 248 4.72 -16.86 1.45
N ARG A 249 3.68 -16.70 0.61
CA ARG A 249 2.45 -17.51 0.65
C ARG A 249 2.72 -19.00 0.47
N GLU A 250 3.59 -19.32 -0.48
CA GLU A 250 4.02 -20.67 -0.82
C GLU A 250 4.76 -21.38 0.33
N ASP A 251 5.27 -20.63 1.30
CA ASP A 251 6.00 -21.18 2.45
C ASP A 251 5.10 -21.42 3.67
N LEU A 252 3.81 -21.07 3.61
CA LEU A 252 2.83 -21.49 4.60
C LEU A 252 2.31 -22.88 4.24
N LEU A 253 2.77 -23.89 4.97
CA LEU A 253 2.49 -25.31 4.68
C LEU A 253 1.70 -25.97 5.81
N GLY A 254 1.23 -27.20 5.55
CA GLY A 254 0.52 -28.06 6.50
C GLY A 254 -1.01 -27.93 6.44
N TRP A 255 -1.54 -26.88 5.82
CA TRP A 255 -2.97 -26.63 5.71
C TRP A 255 -3.62 -27.20 4.44
N GLN A 256 -2.83 -27.41 3.39
CA GLN A 256 -3.31 -27.79 2.05
C GLN A 256 -4.15 -29.07 2.08
N ASP A 257 -3.63 -30.11 2.74
CA ASP A 257 -4.26 -31.43 2.86
C ASP A 257 -5.10 -31.58 4.14
N ALA A 258 -5.41 -30.49 4.83
CA ALA A 258 -6.21 -30.57 6.05
C ALA A 258 -7.69 -30.89 5.74
N GLU A 259 -8.27 -31.80 6.52
CA GLU A 259 -9.65 -32.25 6.36
C GLU A 259 -10.69 -31.24 6.89
N SER A 260 -10.26 -30.34 7.77
CA SER A 260 -11.11 -29.31 8.36
C SER A 260 -10.32 -28.03 8.61
N GLN A 261 -11.04 -26.91 8.78
CA GLN A 261 -10.44 -25.63 9.16
C GLN A 261 -9.66 -25.71 10.47
N VAL A 262 -10.14 -26.52 11.44
CA VAL A 262 -9.44 -26.74 12.72
C VAL A 262 -8.14 -27.51 12.48
N ALA A 263 -8.16 -28.56 11.66
CA ALA A 263 -6.94 -29.29 11.30
C ALA A 263 -5.93 -28.42 10.53
N ALA A 264 -6.40 -27.50 9.69
CA ALA A 264 -5.55 -26.52 9.02
C ALA A 264 -4.89 -25.56 10.03
N ARG A 265 -5.66 -25.09 11.00
CA ARG A 265 -5.18 -24.24 12.10
C ARG A 265 -4.10 -24.95 12.92
N ASP A 266 -4.31 -26.21 13.27
CA ASP A 266 -3.41 -26.97 14.13
C ASP A 266 -2.08 -27.34 13.44
N ARG A 267 -2.09 -27.49 12.11
CA ARG A 267 -0.94 -27.94 11.31
C ARG A 267 -0.20 -26.81 10.59
N GLY A 268 -0.85 -25.66 10.42
CA GLY A 268 -0.36 -24.56 9.60
C GLY A 268 0.86 -23.85 10.18
N MET A 269 1.99 -23.90 9.48
CA MET A 269 3.25 -23.27 9.90
C MET A 269 3.97 -22.63 8.71
N PHE A 270 4.73 -21.57 8.96
CA PHE A 270 5.69 -21.08 7.98
C PHE A 270 6.91 -22.00 7.94
N HIS A 271 7.37 -22.33 6.75
CA HIS A 271 8.59 -23.08 6.51
C HIS A 271 9.67 -22.16 5.95
N CYS A 272 10.93 -22.47 6.20
CA CYS A 272 12.02 -21.76 5.55
C CYS A 272 12.01 -22.03 4.03
N PRO A 273 12.05 -21.02 3.14
CA PRO A 273 12.11 -21.26 1.70
C PRO A 273 13.36 -22.01 1.26
N ASP A 274 14.46 -21.92 2.02
CA ASP A 274 15.73 -22.59 1.69
C ASP A 274 15.79 -24.02 2.25
N CYS A 275 15.71 -24.19 3.57
CA CYS A 275 15.90 -25.50 4.22
C CYS A 275 14.61 -26.28 4.49
N LYS A 276 13.44 -25.67 4.24
CA LYS A 276 12.11 -26.27 4.41
C LYS A 276 11.73 -26.68 5.84
N GLU A 277 12.54 -26.32 6.85
CA GLU A 277 12.20 -26.54 8.26
C GLU A 277 11.05 -25.63 8.71
N ALA A 278 10.14 -26.19 9.52
CA ALA A 278 8.96 -25.50 10.04
C ALA A 278 9.32 -24.58 11.22
N TRP A 279 8.75 -23.38 11.25
CA TRP A 279 8.95 -22.40 12.31
C TRP A 279 7.79 -22.39 13.28
N SER A 280 8.07 -22.66 14.55
CA SER A 280 7.14 -22.34 15.64
C SER A 280 6.82 -20.84 15.67
N GLU A 281 5.70 -20.46 16.28
CA GLU A 281 5.35 -19.04 16.45
C GLU A 281 6.44 -18.25 17.19
N GLN A 282 7.11 -18.87 18.17
CA GLN A 282 8.21 -18.25 18.89
C GLN A 282 9.40 -18.00 17.97
N GLN A 283 9.80 -18.99 17.15
CA GLN A 283 10.87 -18.84 16.16
C GLN A 283 10.53 -17.77 15.11
N ARG A 284 9.28 -17.73 14.62
CA ARG A 284 8.82 -16.68 13.70
C ARG A 284 8.90 -15.29 14.34
N ALA A 285 8.51 -15.17 15.62
CA ALA A 285 8.58 -13.92 16.35
C ALA A 285 10.03 -13.47 16.59
N ASP A 286 10.93 -14.39 16.95
CA ASP A 286 12.34 -14.10 17.17
C ASP A 286 13.03 -13.69 15.85
N ALA A 287 12.77 -14.41 14.75
CA ALA A 287 13.27 -14.04 13.43
C ALA A 287 12.78 -12.64 12.98
N ASN A 288 11.53 -12.27 13.28
CA ASN A 288 11.05 -10.91 13.02
C ASN A 288 11.71 -9.85 13.91
N ARG A 289 12.11 -10.16 15.15
CA ARG A 289 12.84 -9.19 16.00
C ARG A 289 14.26 -8.91 15.50
N GLU A 290 14.85 -9.90 14.84
CA GLU A 290 16.20 -9.82 14.27
C GLU A 290 16.20 -9.49 12.77
N CYS A 291 15.04 -9.11 12.22
CA CYS A 291 14.90 -8.85 10.80
C CYS A 291 15.73 -7.67 10.29
N GLN A 292 16.06 -7.70 9.01
CA GLN A 292 16.74 -6.61 8.32
C GLN A 292 16.00 -6.20 7.06
N LEU A 293 16.06 -4.91 6.73
CA LEU A 293 15.53 -4.37 5.48
C LEU A 293 16.61 -4.39 4.42
N ILE A 294 16.33 -5.01 3.26
CA ILE A 294 17.18 -4.88 2.08
C ILE A 294 16.41 -4.20 0.96
N HIS A 295 17.13 -3.53 0.07
CA HIS A 295 16.59 -2.96 -1.16
C HIS A 295 17.01 -3.78 -2.37
N GLU A 296 16.29 -3.64 -3.48
CA GLU A 296 16.71 -4.26 -4.73
C GLU A 296 18.12 -3.78 -5.13
N GLY A 297 18.96 -4.73 -5.53
CA GLY A 297 20.38 -4.52 -5.82
C GLY A 297 21.30 -4.85 -4.64
N GLN A 298 20.74 -5.03 -3.44
CA GLN A 298 21.48 -5.45 -2.25
C GLN A 298 21.34 -6.95 -1.98
N GLN A 299 22.32 -7.48 -1.28
CA GLN A 299 22.38 -8.83 -0.76
C GLN A 299 22.84 -8.80 0.69
N ILE A 300 22.47 -9.83 1.45
CA ILE A 300 22.92 -10.00 2.82
C ILE A 300 23.64 -11.35 2.92
N ASP A 301 24.77 -11.38 3.61
CA ASP A 301 25.48 -12.62 3.88
C ASP A 301 24.97 -13.31 5.14
N ALA A 302 25.50 -14.50 5.45
CA ALA A 302 25.11 -15.26 6.64
C ALA A 302 25.47 -14.56 7.97
N GLN A 303 26.36 -13.56 7.94
CA GLN A 303 26.74 -12.77 9.11
C GLN A 303 25.83 -11.56 9.32
N GLY A 304 24.93 -11.29 8.36
CA GLY A 304 24.02 -10.15 8.41
C GLY A 304 24.63 -8.86 7.85
N GLU A 305 25.74 -8.96 7.12
CA GLU A 305 26.37 -7.82 6.46
C GLU A 305 25.71 -7.58 5.10
N THR A 306 25.21 -6.37 4.89
CA THR A 306 24.56 -5.98 3.64
C THR A 306 25.60 -5.45 2.65
N THR A 307 25.61 -6.01 1.45
CA THR A 307 26.47 -5.60 0.33
C THR A 307 25.64 -5.23 -0.90
N GLY A 308 26.26 -4.57 -1.87
CA GLY A 308 25.58 -4.06 -3.07
C GLY A 308 24.98 -2.67 -2.88
N GLU A 309 24.64 -2.03 -4.00
CA GLU A 309 24.02 -0.71 -4.02
C GLU A 309 22.51 -0.85 -4.21
N ALA A 310 21.74 -0.13 -3.39
CA ALA A 310 20.30 -0.03 -3.59
C ALA A 310 19.99 0.64 -4.94
N CYS A 311 18.85 0.27 -5.54
CA CYS A 311 18.42 0.91 -6.78
C CYS A 311 18.36 2.44 -6.63
N ARG A 312 18.80 3.17 -7.66
CA ARG A 312 18.85 4.63 -7.64
C ARG A 312 17.47 5.21 -7.88
N THR A 313 16.77 5.58 -6.80
CA THR A 313 15.42 6.15 -6.83
C THR A 313 15.22 7.15 -5.69
N GLU A 314 14.25 8.06 -5.83
CA GLU A 314 13.82 8.96 -4.74
C GLU A 314 12.74 8.31 -3.83
N THR A 315 12.26 7.12 -4.21
CA THR A 315 11.13 6.43 -3.58
C THR A 315 11.57 5.20 -2.77
N LEU A 316 11.37 5.24 -1.45
CA LEU A 316 11.38 4.04 -0.63
C LEU A 316 10.09 3.25 -0.88
N GLY A 317 10.20 2.13 -1.58
CA GLY A 317 9.13 1.15 -1.74
C GLY A 317 9.23 0.10 -0.64
N PHE A 318 8.27 0.06 0.29
CA PHE A 318 8.30 -0.80 1.47
C PHE A 318 7.10 -1.76 1.48
N ARG A 319 7.38 -3.06 1.41
CA ARG A 319 6.37 -4.12 1.48
C ARG A 319 6.71 -5.10 2.60
N TRP A 320 5.69 -5.55 3.32
CA TRP A 320 5.77 -6.71 4.21
C TRP A 320 4.62 -7.68 3.93
N SER A 321 4.81 -8.94 4.31
CA SER A 321 3.86 -10.03 4.04
C SER A 321 3.29 -10.60 5.35
N ALA A 322 2.44 -11.63 5.26
CA ALA A 322 1.77 -12.23 6.40
C ALA A 322 2.75 -12.77 7.46
N VAL A 323 3.93 -13.26 7.04
CA VAL A 323 5.00 -13.73 7.94
C VAL A 323 5.48 -12.65 8.92
N ASN A 324 5.38 -11.37 8.52
CA ASN A 324 5.82 -10.23 9.33
C ASN A 324 4.73 -9.69 10.26
N ASN A 325 3.46 -10.10 10.06
CA ASN A 325 2.37 -9.64 10.90
C ASN A 325 2.32 -10.44 12.21
N MET A 326 2.70 -9.79 13.31
CA MET A 326 2.72 -10.39 14.64
C MET A 326 1.37 -10.33 15.38
N PHE A 327 0.31 -9.82 14.74
CA PHE A 327 -1.05 -9.83 15.31
C PHE A 327 -1.85 -11.08 14.92
N LEU A 328 -1.42 -11.81 13.89
CA LEU A 328 -2.02 -13.07 13.45
C LEU A 328 -0.98 -14.18 13.60
N GLN A 329 -1.40 -15.36 14.06
CA GLN A 329 -0.55 -16.55 14.09
C GLN A 329 -0.56 -17.26 12.74
N SER A 330 0.48 -18.05 12.43
CA SER A 330 0.52 -18.91 11.24
C SER A 330 -0.70 -19.83 11.19
N ALA A 331 -1.14 -20.30 12.35
CA ALA A 331 -2.35 -21.08 12.55
C ALA A 331 -3.62 -20.37 12.03
N ASP A 332 -3.79 -19.09 12.36
CA ASP A 332 -4.97 -18.32 11.92
C ASP A 332 -4.94 -18.09 10.40
N ILE A 333 -3.76 -17.76 9.86
CA ILE A 333 -3.57 -17.56 8.41
C ILE A 333 -3.85 -18.86 7.65
N ALA A 334 -3.40 -20.01 8.17
CA ALA A 334 -3.66 -21.31 7.59
C ALA A 334 -5.15 -21.70 7.62
N ALA A 335 -5.86 -21.34 8.70
CA ALA A 335 -7.30 -21.51 8.79
C ALA A 335 -8.03 -20.63 7.75
N ASP A 336 -7.52 -19.43 7.48
CA ASP A 336 -8.04 -18.52 6.47
C ASP A 336 -7.81 -19.03 5.05
N GLU A 337 -6.62 -19.53 4.72
CA GLU A 337 -6.32 -20.20 3.45
C GLU A 337 -7.23 -21.42 3.21
N TRP A 338 -7.39 -22.27 4.23
CA TRP A 338 -8.27 -23.43 4.13
C TRP A 338 -9.71 -23.02 3.82
N ARG A 339 -10.20 -21.97 4.48
CA ARG A 339 -11.56 -21.44 4.25
C ARG A 339 -11.68 -20.84 2.85
N ALA A 340 -10.70 -20.04 2.43
CA ALA A 340 -10.70 -19.38 1.13
C ALA A 340 -10.68 -20.40 -0.02
N SER A 341 -9.85 -21.44 0.08
CA SER A 341 -9.75 -22.52 -0.91
C SER A 341 -11.03 -23.38 -1.07
N ARG A 342 -12.01 -23.21 -0.18
CA ARG A 342 -13.30 -23.93 -0.16
C ARG A 342 -14.49 -22.98 -0.23
N SER A 343 -14.24 -21.71 -0.55
CA SER A 343 -15.29 -20.71 -0.73
C SER A 343 -16.11 -21.03 -1.99
N PRO A 344 -17.46 -20.93 -1.94
CA PRO A 344 -18.28 -20.96 -3.15
C PRO A 344 -17.96 -19.84 -4.15
N ASP A 345 -17.44 -18.72 -3.64
CA ASP A 345 -16.91 -17.61 -4.44
C ASP A 345 -15.39 -17.63 -4.34
N GLU A 346 -14.77 -18.49 -5.15
CA GLU A 346 -13.32 -18.71 -5.18
C GLU A 346 -12.56 -17.45 -5.62
N GLU A 347 -13.12 -16.68 -6.57
CA GLU A 347 -12.47 -15.48 -7.10
C GLU A 347 -12.42 -14.37 -6.04
N ASN A 348 -13.53 -14.12 -5.34
CA ASN A 348 -13.54 -13.13 -4.27
C ASN A 348 -12.65 -13.57 -3.09
N ALA A 349 -12.68 -14.86 -2.72
CA ALA A 349 -11.84 -15.37 -1.65
C ALA A 349 -10.34 -15.28 -1.97
N GLU A 350 -9.94 -15.62 -3.19
CA GLU A 350 -8.54 -15.46 -3.63
C GLU A 350 -8.15 -13.98 -3.68
N ARG A 351 -9.03 -13.10 -4.16
CA ARG A 351 -8.83 -11.64 -4.12
C ARG A 351 -8.57 -11.15 -2.70
N GLU A 352 -9.43 -11.53 -1.75
CA GLU A 352 -9.30 -11.16 -0.34
C GLU A 352 -7.98 -11.68 0.26
N MET A 353 -7.63 -12.94 0.05
CA MET A 353 -6.36 -13.49 0.57
C MET A 353 -5.16 -12.74 0.02
N ARG A 354 -5.11 -12.50 -1.30
CA ARG A 354 -4.01 -11.78 -1.94
C ARG A 354 -3.88 -10.37 -1.38
N GLN A 355 -4.97 -9.60 -1.36
CA GLN A 355 -4.94 -8.19 -0.97
C GLN A 355 -4.75 -8.02 0.54
N PHE A 356 -5.55 -8.72 1.34
CA PHE A 356 -5.66 -8.48 2.78
C PHE A 356 -4.64 -9.25 3.61
N VAL A 357 -4.20 -10.43 3.16
CA VAL A 357 -3.31 -11.28 3.95
C VAL A 357 -1.89 -11.25 3.41
N TRP A 358 -1.71 -11.42 2.10
CA TRP A 358 -0.39 -11.61 1.50
C TRP A 358 0.24 -10.35 0.93
N CYS A 359 -0.51 -9.27 0.86
CA CYS A 359 -0.07 -8.04 0.18
C CYS A 359 0.45 -8.35 -1.23
N LEU A 360 -0.37 -9.06 -2.00
CA LEU A 360 -0.14 -9.39 -3.40
C LEU A 360 -1.23 -8.74 -4.27
N PRO A 361 -0.87 -8.17 -5.43
CA PRO A 361 -1.87 -7.66 -6.36
C PRO A 361 -2.73 -8.82 -6.86
N VAL A 362 -4.02 -8.54 -7.08
CA VAL A 362 -4.95 -9.47 -7.71
C VAL A 362 -4.43 -9.84 -9.09
N LEU A 363 -4.46 -11.13 -9.40
CA LEU A 363 -4.16 -11.59 -10.75
C LEU A 363 -5.37 -11.32 -11.63
N PRO A 364 -5.16 -10.81 -12.87
CA PRO A 364 -6.25 -10.63 -13.81
C PRO A 364 -6.96 -11.97 -14.02
N SER A 365 -8.29 -11.96 -13.99
CA SER A 365 -9.05 -13.19 -14.22
C SER A 365 -8.80 -13.68 -15.65
N GLN A 366 -8.91 -14.99 -15.88
CA GLN A 366 -8.78 -15.56 -17.24
C GLN A 366 -9.82 -15.00 -18.23
N TRP A 367 -10.82 -14.29 -17.72
CA TRP A 367 -11.94 -13.70 -18.44
C TRP A 367 -11.95 -12.17 -18.36
N GLU A 368 -10.87 -11.52 -17.89
CA GLU A 368 -10.78 -10.07 -17.96
C GLU A 368 -10.87 -9.65 -19.42
N GLU A 369 -12.05 -9.13 -19.79
CA GLU A 369 -12.28 -8.48 -21.06
C GLU A 369 -11.23 -7.39 -21.20
N THR A 370 -10.22 -7.65 -22.03
CA THR A 370 -9.25 -6.64 -22.41
C THR A 370 -10.05 -5.54 -23.08
N ALA A 371 -10.24 -4.40 -22.40
CA ALA A 371 -10.93 -3.26 -22.97
C ALA A 371 -10.08 -2.74 -24.13
N ILE A 372 -10.37 -3.23 -25.34
CA ILE A 372 -9.62 -2.85 -26.54
C ILE A 372 -9.92 -1.37 -26.81
N THR A 373 -8.88 -0.55 -26.77
CA THR A 373 -9.00 0.87 -27.07
C THR A 373 -9.14 1.10 -28.58
N ALA A 374 -9.85 2.16 -29.00
CA ALA A 374 -9.96 2.52 -30.42
C ALA A 374 -8.58 2.72 -31.09
N GLU A 375 -7.57 3.11 -30.28
CA GLU A 375 -6.18 3.30 -30.69
C GLU A 375 -5.45 1.96 -30.94
N GLU A 376 -5.70 0.93 -30.12
CA GLU A 376 -5.23 -0.43 -30.38
C GLU A 376 -5.91 -1.05 -31.60
N ILE A 377 -7.20 -0.78 -31.81
CA ILE A 377 -7.92 -1.20 -33.02
C ILE A 377 -7.27 -0.54 -34.26
N THR A 378 -6.97 0.75 -34.20
CA THR A 378 -6.36 1.47 -35.34
C THR A 378 -4.95 0.98 -35.66
N ARG A 379 -4.16 0.59 -34.65
CA ARG A 379 -2.84 -0.04 -34.86
C ARG A 379 -2.94 -1.45 -35.46
N ARG A 380 -4.09 -2.11 -35.31
CA ARG A 380 -4.38 -3.45 -35.86
C ARG A 380 -5.22 -3.40 -37.14
N LEU A 381 -5.37 -2.22 -37.76
CA LEU A 381 -6.11 -2.10 -39.02
C LEU A 381 -5.46 -2.98 -40.09
N ALA A 382 -6.28 -3.85 -40.66
CA ALA A 382 -5.84 -4.76 -41.68
C ALA A 382 -5.47 -3.98 -42.97
N ILE A 383 -4.36 -4.35 -43.59
CA ILE A 383 -3.87 -3.73 -44.83
C ILE A 383 -4.81 -4.04 -46.01
N TRP A 384 -5.47 -5.20 -45.96
CA TRP A 384 -6.36 -5.68 -47.01
C TRP A 384 -7.83 -5.40 -46.64
N PRO A 385 -8.67 -4.97 -47.61
CA PRO A 385 -10.11 -4.84 -47.40
C PRO A 385 -10.78 -6.17 -47.05
N GLN A 386 -11.97 -6.09 -46.45
CA GLN A 386 -12.82 -7.26 -46.23
C GLN A 386 -13.07 -8.01 -47.55
N SER A 387 -13.13 -9.34 -47.44
CA SER A 387 -13.28 -10.30 -48.54
C SER A 387 -12.09 -10.33 -49.54
N VAL A 388 -10.92 -9.81 -49.15
CA VAL A 388 -9.68 -9.89 -49.95
C VAL A 388 -8.67 -10.80 -49.26
N LEU A 389 -8.12 -11.76 -50.02
CA LEU A 389 -7.07 -12.64 -49.53
C LEU A 389 -5.68 -12.00 -49.71
N PRO A 390 -4.82 -11.99 -48.67
CA PRO A 390 -3.42 -11.61 -48.81
C PRO A 390 -2.69 -12.51 -49.82
N PRO A 391 -1.74 -11.99 -50.63
CA PRO A 391 -1.03 -12.77 -51.66
C PRO A 391 -0.27 -13.99 -51.14
N ASN A 392 0.15 -13.98 -49.87
CA ASN A 392 0.93 -15.06 -49.24
C ASN A 392 0.08 -16.01 -48.40
N THR A 393 -1.24 -16.03 -48.60
CA THR A 393 -2.15 -16.95 -47.91
C THR A 393 -1.84 -18.39 -48.29
N ARG A 394 -1.65 -19.25 -47.29
CA ARG A 394 -1.48 -20.69 -47.46
C ARG A 394 -2.75 -21.45 -47.14
N ASP A 395 -3.36 -21.10 -46.01
CA ASP A 395 -4.48 -21.83 -45.44
C ASP A 395 -5.60 -20.86 -45.04
N LEU A 396 -6.83 -21.37 -45.01
CA LEU A 396 -8.00 -20.66 -44.52
C LEU A 396 -8.67 -21.46 -43.42
N THR A 397 -9.03 -20.78 -42.34
CA THR A 397 -9.90 -21.33 -41.31
C THR A 397 -11.19 -20.55 -41.30
N ALA A 398 -12.32 -21.25 -41.44
CA ALA A 398 -13.63 -20.70 -41.17
C ALA A 398 -14.13 -21.27 -39.84
N ALA A 399 -14.65 -20.42 -38.98
CA ALA A 399 -15.23 -20.81 -37.70
C ALA A 399 -16.58 -20.13 -37.53
N ILE A 400 -17.50 -20.82 -36.86
CA ILE A 400 -18.82 -20.30 -36.50
C ILE A 400 -19.09 -20.65 -35.04
N ASP A 401 -19.48 -19.64 -34.27
CA ASP A 401 -19.97 -19.78 -32.91
C ASP A 401 -21.50 -19.81 -32.94
N LEU A 402 -22.08 -20.92 -32.47
CA LEU A 402 -23.51 -21.18 -32.55
C LEU A 402 -24.22 -20.60 -31.32
N GLY A 403 -24.91 -19.47 -31.50
CA GLY A 403 -25.74 -18.88 -30.46
C GLY A 403 -27.23 -19.17 -30.65
N LYS A 404 -28.01 -18.99 -29.58
CA LYS A 404 -29.46 -19.23 -29.55
C LYS A 404 -30.25 -18.39 -30.58
N HIS A 405 -29.81 -17.16 -30.84
CA HIS A 405 -30.49 -16.20 -31.72
C HIS A 405 -29.58 -15.68 -32.85
N LEU A 406 -28.26 -15.77 -32.66
CA LEU A 406 -27.26 -15.29 -33.61
C LEU A 406 -26.12 -16.31 -33.65
N CYS A 407 -25.72 -16.71 -34.85
CA CYS A 407 -24.46 -17.40 -35.06
C CYS A 407 -23.43 -16.40 -35.60
N HIS A 408 -22.31 -16.22 -34.89
CA HIS A 408 -21.22 -15.35 -35.34
C HIS A 408 -20.22 -16.18 -36.12
N TRP A 409 -19.77 -15.71 -37.28
CA TRP A 409 -18.80 -16.43 -38.10
C TRP A 409 -17.61 -15.55 -38.46
N ILE A 410 -16.48 -16.19 -38.72
CA ILE A 410 -15.23 -15.56 -39.11
C ILE A 410 -14.48 -16.44 -40.09
N VAL A 411 -13.77 -15.82 -41.03
CA VAL A 411 -12.83 -16.45 -41.95
C VAL A 411 -11.47 -15.81 -41.76
N VAL A 412 -10.46 -16.62 -41.48
CA VAL A 412 -9.09 -16.21 -41.20
C VAL A 412 -8.15 -16.84 -42.22
N ALA A 413 -7.37 -16.01 -42.90
CA ALA A 413 -6.26 -16.40 -43.76
C ALA A 413 -4.98 -16.52 -42.94
N TRP A 414 -4.21 -17.57 -43.20
CA TRP A 414 -2.94 -17.85 -42.53
C TRP A 414 -1.79 -17.80 -43.52
N GLY A 415 -0.76 -17.02 -43.19
CA GLY A 415 0.50 -16.94 -43.91
C GLY A 415 1.59 -17.81 -43.27
N LEU A 416 2.83 -17.60 -43.72
CA LEU A 416 4.01 -18.16 -43.08
C LEU A 416 4.15 -17.62 -41.64
N HIS A 417 4.74 -18.42 -40.74
CA HIS A 417 5.01 -18.02 -39.35
C HIS A 417 3.79 -17.67 -38.49
N ALA A 418 2.62 -18.23 -38.81
CA ALA A 418 1.36 -17.98 -38.09
C ALA A 418 0.89 -16.51 -38.13
N GLU A 419 1.31 -15.76 -39.14
CA GLU A 419 0.70 -14.47 -39.48
C GLU A 419 -0.74 -14.70 -39.92
N CYS A 420 -1.69 -13.96 -39.34
CA CYS A 420 -3.10 -14.11 -39.65
C CYS A 420 -3.75 -12.81 -40.14
N HIS A 421 -4.74 -12.95 -41.01
CA HIS A 421 -5.56 -11.86 -41.50
C HIS A 421 -7.04 -12.28 -41.47
N ILE A 422 -7.88 -11.47 -40.84
CA ILE A 422 -9.33 -11.66 -40.85
C ILE A 422 -9.83 -11.25 -42.24
N VAL A 423 -10.18 -12.25 -43.04
CA VAL A 423 -10.67 -12.05 -44.41
C VAL A 423 -12.09 -11.52 -44.38
N ASP A 424 -12.94 -12.15 -43.56
CA ASP A 424 -14.35 -11.82 -43.51
C ASP A 424 -14.94 -12.26 -42.18
N TYR A 425 -16.03 -11.61 -41.76
CA TYR A 425 -16.72 -11.91 -40.52
C TYR A 425 -18.15 -11.38 -40.57
N GLY A 426 -19.03 -11.98 -39.78
CA GLY A 426 -20.41 -11.52 -39.73
C GLY A 426 -21.24 -12.28 -38.71
N ARG A 427 -22.55 -12.09 -38.83
CA ARG A 427 -23.55 -12.79 -38.03
C ARG A 427 -24.67 -13.29 -38.93
N ILE A 428 -25.21 -14.45 -38.59
CA ILE A 428 -26.40 -15.03 -39.21
C ILE A 428 -27.47 -15.09 -38.14
N GLU A 429 -28.66 -14.57 -38.43
CA GLU A 429 -29.80 -14.70 -37.54
C GLU A 429 -30.30 -16.15 -37.56
N VAL A 430 -30.47 -16.71 -36.37
CA VAL A 430 -31.05 -18.04 -36.21
C VAL A 430 -32.55 -17.84 -36.10
N ALA A 431 -33.31 -18.40 -37.04
CA ALA A 431 -34.77 -18.47 -36.97
C ALA A 431 -35.15 -19.43 -35.82
N SER A 432 -35.11 -18.92 -34.60
CA SER A 432 -35.31 -19.71 -33.38
C SER A 432 -36.73 -20.28 -33.24
N SER A 433 -37.67 -19.89 -34.12
CA SER A 433 -39.02 -20.47 -34.23
C SER A 433 -39.05 -21.85 -34.90
N ASP A 434 -37.98 -22.25 -35.62
CA ASP A 434 -37.95 -23.48 -36.40
C ASP A 434 -37.13 -24.61 -35.74
N LEU A 435 -36.62 -24.37 -34.52
CA LEU A 435 -35.77 -25.32 -33.78
C LEU A 435 -36.50 -26.19 -32.75
N GLY A 436 -37.84 -26.11 -32.68
CA GLY A 436 -38.68 -26.94 -31.81
C GLY A 436 -38.95 -26.34 -30.43
#